data_AF-G5QKU7-F1
#
_entry.id   AF-G5QKU7-F1
#
_cell.length_a   1.000
_cell.length_b   1.000
_cell.length_c   1.000
_cell.angle_alpha   90.00
_cell.angle_beta   90.00
_cell.angle_gamma   90.00
#
_symmetry.space_group_name_H-M   'P 1'
#
loop_
_entity.id
_entity.type
_entity.pdbx_description
1 polymer ?
#
loop_
_entity_poly.entity_id
_entity_poly.type
_entity_poly.pdbx_seq_one_letter_code
_entity_poly.pdbx_strand_id
1 'polypeptide(L)' 'MAIDLVASGVAFKERLAMPVVAELVAREQPEHLREYFWARLEHYRQVSAQLPDKNAPEYARNEDDVKK' A
#
# COMPACT_ATOMS: atom_id res chain seq x y z
N MET A 1 -10.04 5.87 -8.74
CA MET A 1 -8.62 5.48 -8.57
C MET A 1 -8.09 5.72 -7.15
N ALA A 2 -8.95 5.78 -6.11
CA ALA A 2 -8.47 5.95 -4.72
C ALA A 2 -8.18 4.61 -4.01
N ILE A 3 -8.84 3.51 -4.43
CA ILE A 3 -8.71 2.20 -3.77
C ILE A 3 -7.33 1.58 -3.98
N ASP A 4 -6.77 1.66 -5.19
CA ASP A 4 -5.41 1.21 -5.48
C ASP A 4 -4.37 1.97 -4.64
N LEU A 5 -4.55 3.28 -4.45
CA LEU A 5 -3.67 4.10 -3.60
C LEU A 5 -3.76 3.69 -2.12
N VAL A 6 -4.97 3.42 -1.64
CA VAL A 6 -5.19 2.99 -0.26
C VAL A 6 -4.65 1.56 -0.05
N ALA A 7 -4.86 0.64 -0.99
CA ALA A 7 -4.35 -0.73 -0.93
C ALA A 7 -2.81 -0.79 -0.98
N SER A 8 -2.19 -0.02 -1.88
CA SER A 8 -0.73 0.12 -1.96
C SER A 8 -0.15 0.77 -0.71
N GLY A 9 -0.81 1.79 -0.15
CA GLY A 9 -0.41 2.42 1.11
C GLY A 9 -0.45 1.47 2.30
N VAL A 10 -1.45 0.58 2.37
CA VAL A 10 -1.54 -0.46 3.42
C VAL A 10 -0.44 -1.49 3.25
N ALA A 11 -0.25 -2.05 2.05
CA ALA A 11 0.81 -3.02 1.78
C ALA A 11 2.21 -2.45 2.05
N PHE A 12 2.43 -1.17 1.71
CA PHE A 12 3.68 -0.47 1.98
C PHE A 12 3.87 -0.28 3.50
N LYS A 13 2.87 0.22 4.23
CA LYS A 13 2.95 0.37 5.69
C LYS A 13 3.17 -0.95 6.41
N GLU A 14 2.54 -2.05 5.98
CA GLU A 14 2.80 -3.41 6.48
C GLU A 14 4.26 -3.81 6.27
N ARG A 15 4.80 -3.65 5.04
CA ARG A 15 6.23 -3.86 4.78
C ARG A 15 7.10 -2.97 5.65
N LEU A 16 6.62 -1.75 5.91
CA LEU A 16 7.36 -0.79 6.68
C LEU A 16 7.38 -1.07 8.20
N ALA A 17 6.80 -2.16 8.68
CA ALA A 17 6.54 -2.38 10.11
C ALA A 17 5.85 -1.18 10.79
N MET A 18 5.13 -0.36 10.01
CA MET A 18 4.29 0.70 10.55
C MET A 18 2.95 0.11 11.00
N PRO A 19 2.35 0.62 12.07
CA PRO A 19 1.05 0.16 12.53
C PRO A 19 -0.02 0.55 11.49
N VAL A 20 -0.45 -0.42 10.70
CA VAL A 20 -1.57 -0.28 9.76
C VAL A 20 -2.55 -1.43 9.94
N VAL A 21 -3.84 -1.10 9.98
CA VAL A 21 -4.90 -2.09 10.13
C VAL A 21 -5.68 -2.13 8.82
N ALA A 22 -5.31 -3.08 7.94
CA ALA A 22 -5.97 -3.26 6.64
C ALA A 22 -7.49 -3.41 6.78
N GLU A 23 -7.94 -4.07 7.84
CA GLU A 23 -9.35 -4.26 8.14
C GLU A 23 -10.06 -2.94 8.50
N LEU A 24 -9.42 -2.04 9.23
CA LEU A 24 -10.00 -0.74 9.57
C LEU A 24 -10.18 0.11 8.30
N VAL A 25 -9.16 0.09 7.44
CA VAL A 25 -9.20 0.75 6.13
C VAL A 25 -10.28 0.17 5.24
N ALA A 26 -10.42 -1.16 5.20
CA ALA A 26 -11.53 -1.80 4.50
C ALA A 26 -12.88 -1.39 5.10
N ARG A 27 -12.97 -1.19 6.42
CA ARG A 27 -14.19 -0.75 7.10
C ARG A 27 -14.56 0.70 6.79
N GLU A 28 -13.57 1.58 6.62
CA GLU A 28 -13.76 2.96 6.15
C GLU A 28 -14.18 3.03 4.67
N GLN A 29 -13.73 2.07 3.85
CA GLN A 29 -14.16 1.99 2.46
C GLN A 29 -15.60 1.46 2.34
N PRO A 30 -16.34 1.92 1.32
CA PRO A 30 -17.71 1.47 1.11
C PRO A 30 -17.73 -0.03 0.78
N GLU A 31 -18.79 -0.71 1.21
CA GLU A 31 -18.87 -2.18 1.23
C GLU A 31 -18.67 -2.81 -0.15
N HIS A 32 -19.21 -2.17 -1.20
CA HIS A 32 -19.04 -2.60 -2.60
C HIS A 32 -17.60 -2.47 -3.12
N LEU A 33 -16.74 -1.71 -2.45
CA LEU A 33 -15.32 -1.60 -2.77
C LEU A 33 -14.43 -2.43 -1.83
N ARG A 34 -14.97 -3.05 -0.78
CA ARG A 34 -14.17 -3.92 0.12
C ARG A 34 -13.62 -5.12 -0.64
N GLU A 35 -14.45 -5.80 -1.41
CA GLU A 35 -14.00 -6.97 -2.19
C GLU A 35 -12.92 -6.57 -3.19
N TYR A 36 -13.11 -5.44 -3.87
CA TYR A 36 -12.10 -4.89 -4.79
C TYR A 36 -10.81 -4.48 -4.04
N PHE A 37 -10.93 -3.89 -2.85
CA PHE A 37 -9.79 -3.54 -1.99
C PHE A 37 -8.98 -4.76 -1.56
N TRP A 38 -9.62 -5.85 -1.14
CA TRP A 38 -8.93 -7.09 -0.77
C TRP A 38 -8.19 -7.70 -1.95
N ALA A 39 -8.82 -7.78 -3.11
CA ALA A 39 -8.18 -8.25 -4.34
C ALA A 39 -6.95 -7.39 -4.70
N ARG A 40 -7.04 -6.07 -4.49
CA ARG A 40 -5.92 -5.15 -4.74
C ARG A 40 -4.84 -5.24 -3.68
N LEU A 41 -5.21 -5.41 -2.40
CA LEU A 41 -4.26 -5.59 -1.31
C LEU A 41 -3.41 -6.83 -1.50
N GLU A 42 -4.01 -7.95 -1.92
CA GLU A 42 -3.27 -9.18 -2.23
C GLU A 42 -2.31 -8.97 -3.41
N HIS A 43 -2.76 -8.30 -4.47
CA HIS A 43 -1.89 -7.92 -5.59
C HIS A 43 -0.71 -7.06 -5.11
N TYR A 44 -0.96 -6.04 -4.28
CA TYR A 44 0.09 -5.19 -3.74
C TYR A 44 1.00 -5.88 -2.71
N ARG A 45 0.53 -6.92 -2.01
CA ARG A 45 1.38 -7.78 -1.16
C ARG A 45 2.34 -8.61 -2.00
N GLN A 46 1.89 -9.14 -3.13
CA GLN A 46 2.78 -9.84 -4.06
C GLN A 46 3.77 -8.89 -4.75
N VAL A 47 3.32 -7.68 -5.09
CA VAL A 47 4.21 -6.64 -5.61
C VAL A 47 5.20 -6.20 -4.52
N SER A 48 4.75 -5.96 -3.29
CA SER A 48 5.63 -5.52 -2.19
C SER A 48 6.67 -6.57 -1.80
N ALA A 49 6.39 -7.86 -2.00
CA ALA A 49 7.34 -8.95 -1.86
C ALA A 49 8.40 -8.99 -2.98
N GLN A 50 8.07 -8.50 -4.18
CA GLN A 50 9.01 -8.39 -5.31
C GLN A 50 9.80 -7.07 -5.29
N LEU A 51 9.31 -6.07 -4.57
CA LEU A 51 9.96 -4.77 -4.43
C LEU A 51 11.13 -4.85 -3.44
N PRO A 52 12.27 -4.20 -3.74
CA PRO A 52 13.44 -4.25 -2.88
C PRO A 52 13.13 -3.58 -1.53
N ASP A 53 13.77 -4.07 -0.46
CA ASP A 53 13.44 -3.75 0.93
C ASP A 53 13.49 -2.23 1.24
N LYS A 54 13.02 -1.79 2.41
CA LYS A 54 13.09 -0.39 2.88
C LYS A 54 14.42 0.31 2.66
N ASN A 55 15.50 -0.46 2.73
CA ASN A 55 16.87 0.02 2.60
C ASN A 55 17.34 0.12 1.14
N ALA A 56 16.48 -0.15 0.16
CA ALA A 56 16.83 0.01 -1.24
C ALA A 56 16.97 1.51 -1.57
N PRO A 57 18.12 1.93 -2.14
CA PRO A 57 18.40 3.34 -2.44
C PRO A 57 17.43 3.96 -3.46
N GLU A 58 16.63 3.13 -4.15
CA GLU A 58 15.58 3.58 -5.06
C GLU A 58 14.42 4.27 -4.33
N TYR A 59 14.07 3.89 -3.09
CA TYR A 59 13.01 4.57 -2.33
C TYR A 59 13.48 5.88 -1.69
N ALA A 60 14.76 5.99 -1.36
CA ALA A 60 15.35 7.20 -0.81
C ALA A 60 15.43 8.35 -1.83
N ARG A 61 15.27 8.07 -3.14
CA ARG A 61 15.40 9.06 -4.21
C ARG A 61 14.09 9.62 -4.75
N ASN A 62 12.95 9.01 -4.44
CA ASN A 62 11.65 9.38 -5.03
C ASN A 62 10.75 10.17 -4.06
N GLU A 63 11.11 10.30 -2.78
CA GLU A 63 10.39 11.18 -1.85
C GLU A 63 10.72 12.67 -2.09
N ASP A 64 11.85 12.96 -2.73
CA ASP A 64 12.26 14.31 -3.14
C ASP A 64 11.65 14.78 -4.48
N ASP A 65 11.10 13.88 -5.31
CA ASP A 65 10.57 14.25 -6.65
C ASP A 65 9.06 14.60 -6.62
N VAL A 66 8.32 14.19 -5.57
CA VAL A 66 6.91 14.57 -5.35
C VAL A 66 6.80 15.98 -4.70
N LYS A 67 7.68 16.90 -5.09
CA LYS A 67 7.64 18.30 -4.61
C LYS A 67 7.99 19.34 -5.67
N LYS A 68 8.00 18.99 -6.96
CA LYS A 68 8.24 19.97 -8.02
C LYS A 68 6.99 20.39 -8.77
#